data_AF-A0A9W8I282-F1
#
_entry.id   AF-A0A9W8I282-F1
#
_cell.length_a   1.000
_cell.length_b   1.000
_cell.length_c   1.000
_cell.angle_alpha   90.00
_cell.angle_beta   90.00
_cell.angle_gamma   90.00
#
_symmetry.space_group_name_H-M   'P 1'
#
loop_
_entity.id
_entity.type
_entity.pdbx_description
1 polymer ?
#
loop_
_entity_poly.entity_id
_entity_poly.type
_entity_poly.pdbx_seq_one_letter_code
_entity_poly.pdbx_strand_id
1 'polypeptide(L)'
;MDVDVHGGHVYIKGTDTIAGSTATLAECVRNFIKFTGASKVEALENATLHPAQMLGIESQKGTLAFGADADILILDDDLFLQRVFIAGKEATSDNVKFNRKL
;
A
#
# COMPACT_ATOMS: atom_id res chain seq x y z
N MET A 1 17.99 -15.71 6.45
CA MET A 1 18.04 -15.91 5.00
C MET A 1 18.53 -14.59 4.44
N ASP A 2 19.69 -14.60 3.80
CA ASP A 2 20.29 -13.36 3.29
C ASP A 2 19.75 -13.06 1.90
N VAL A 3 19.55 -11.78 1.61
CA VAL A 3 18.99 -11.29 0.36
C VAL A 3 19.87 -10.19 -0.21
N ASP A 4 19.91 -10.10 -1.54
CA ASP A 4 20.54 -9.01 -2.28
C ASP A 4 19.45 -8.18 -2.99
N VAL A 5 19.61 -6.85 -3.00
CA VAL A 5 18.68 -5.93 -3.67
C VAL A 5 19.42 -5.23 -4.81
N HIS A 6 18.93 -5.38 -6.03
CA HIS A 6 19.44 -4.64 -7.19
C HIS A 6 18.34 -4.42 -8.23
N GLY A 7 18.35 -3.23 -8.85
CA GLY A 7 17.38 -2.88 -9.90
C GLY A 7 15.91 -2.88 -9.46
N GLY A 8 15.61 -2.68 -8.17
CA GLY A 8 14.24 -2.73 -7.63
C GLY A 8 13.68 -4.14 -7.44
N HIS A 9 14.55 -5.16 -7.44
CA HIS A 9 14.18 -6.54 -7.19
C HIS A 9 14.99 -7.09 -6.01
N VAL A 10 14.37 -7.99 -5.24
CA VAL A 10 15.01 -8.70 -4.12
C VAL A 10 15.26 -10.13 -4.54
N TYR A 11 16.48 -10.63 -4.32
CA TYR A 11 16.88 -11.99 -4.66
C TYR A 11 17.44 -12.73 -3.46
N ILE A 12 17.31 -14.06 -3.46
CA ILE A 12 18.03 -14.91 -2.50
C ILE A 12 19.52 -14.80 -2.82
N LYS A 13 20.34 -14.45 -1.82
CA LYS A 13 21.77 -14.24 -2.00
C LYS A 13 22.45 -15.43 -2.69
N GLY A 14 23.17 -15.14 -3.78
CA GLY A 14 23.85 -16.16 -4.59
C GLY A 14 22.96 -16.89 -5.61
N THR A 15 21.72 -16.45 -5.84
CA THR A 15 20.84 -16.98 -6.88
C THR A 15 20.08 -15.87 -7.62
N ASP A 16 19.42 -16.22 -8.73
CA ASP A 16 18.49 -15.34 -9.46
C ASP A 16 17.02 -15.51 -9.01
N THR A 17 16.78 -16.14 -7.86
CA THR A 17 15.42 -16.39 -7.37
C THR A 17 14.86 -15.17 -6.63
N ILE A 18 13.74 -14.64 -7.12
CA ILE A 18 13.06 -13.50 -6.49
C ILE A 18 12.58 -13.87 -5.07
N ALA A 19 12.84 -12.99 -4.11
CA ALA A 19 12.53 -13.15 -2.68
C ALA A 19 11.54 -12.10 -2.16
N GLY A 20 10.67 -11.58 -3.02
CA GLY A 20 9.62 -10.62 -2.66
C GLY A 20 9.54 -9.43 -3.60
N SER A 21 8.85 -8.38 -3.15
CA SER A 21 8.70 -7.12 -3.88
C SER A 21 9.27 -5.98 -3.06
N THR A 22 9.93 -5.02 -3.72
CA THR A 22 10.28 -3.73 -3.11
C THR A 22 9.22 -2.67 -3.36
N ALA A 23 8.19 -2.97 -4.17
CA ALA A 23 7.16 -2.00 -4.52
C ALA A 23 6.24 -1.74 -3.32
N THR A 24 5.98 -0.46 -3.08
CA THR A 24 4.96 0.01 -2.15
C THR A 24 3.57 -0.19 -2.73
N LEU A 25 2.54 -0.27 -1.88
CA LEU A 25 1.16 -0.42 -2.35
C LEU A 25 0.72 0.76 -3.24
N ALA A 26 1.18 1.98 -2.97
CA ALA A 26 0.88 3.15 -3.81
C ALA A 26 1.51 3.03 -5.22
N GLU A 27 2.72 2.48 -5.33
CA GLU A 27 3.31 2.14 -6.63
C GLU A 27 2.53 1.04 -7.34
N CYS A 28 2.06 0.02 -6.62
CA CYS A 28 1.22 -1.03 -7.17
C CYS A 28 -0.09 -0.48 -7.75
N VAL A 29 -0.76 0.45 -7.06
CA VAL A 29 -1.99 1.11 -7.56
C VAL A 29 -1.72 1.89 -8.85
N ARG A 30 -0.66 2.71 -8.88
CA ARG A 30 -0.28 3.46 -10.10
C ARG A 30 0.10 2.53 -11.26
N ASN A 31 0.84 1.45 -10.97
CA ASN A 31 1.20 0.44 -11.96
C ASN A 31 -0.03 -0.29 -12.50
N PHE A 32 -0.99 -0.63 -11.64
CA PHE A 32 -2.24 -1.28 -12.03
C PHE A 32 -3.00 -0.42 -13.05
N ILE A 33 -3.20 0.87 -12.76
CA ILE A 33 -3.82 1.82 -13.70
C ILE A 33 -3.04 1.88 -15.01
N LYS A 34 -1.71 2.06 -14.94
CA LYS A 34 -0.85 2.16 -16.12
C LYS A 34 -0.93 0.93 -17.03
N PHE A 35 -0.99 -0.28 -16.46
CA PHE A 35 -0.95 -1.52 -17.23
C PHE A 35 -2.31 -1.99 -17.72
N THR A 36 -3.40 -1.61 -17.04
CA THR A 36 -4.75 -2.12 -17.34
C THR A 36 -5.66 -1.07 -17.96
N GLY A 37 -5.38 0.23 -17.76
CA GLY A 37 -6.29 1.31 -18.11
C GLY A 37 -7.48 1.46 -17.15
N ALA A 38 -7.49 0.75 -16.01
CA ALA A 38 -8.54 0.89 -15.00
C ALA A 38 -8.64 2.33 -14.46
N SER A 39 -9.83 2.70 -14.02
CA SER A 39 -10.05 3.98 -13.35
C SER A 39 -9.34 4.07 -12.00
N LYS A 40 -9.14 5.29 -11.49
CA LYS A 40 -8.59 5.52 -10.14
C LYS A 40 -9.45 4.85 -9.05
N VAL A 41 -10.77 4.87 -9.22
CA VAL A 41 -11.71 4.27 -8.26
C VAL A 41 -11.52 2.76 -8.20
N GLU A 42 -11.55 2.07 -9.34
CA GLU A 42 -11.36 0.61 -9.40
C GLU A 42 -10.00 0.19 -8.81
N ALA A 43 -8.94 0.94 -9.12
CA ALA A 43 -7.61 0.65 -8.61
C ALA A 43 -7.51 0.83 -7.08
N LEU A 44 -8.17 1.86 -6.52
CA LEU A 44 -8.24 2.09 -5.08
C LEU A 44 -9.10 1.06 -4.37
N GLU A 45 -10.26 0.67 -4.95
CA GLU A 45 -11.11 -0.40 -4.41
C GLU A 45 -10.37 -1.74 -4.35
N ASN A 46 -9.59 -2.06 -5.39
CA ASN A 46 -8.73 -3.26 -5.41
C ASN A 46 -7.65 -3.26 -4.33
N ALA A 47 -7.16 -2.08 -3.92
CA ALA A 47 -6.17 -1.96 -2.86
C ALA A 47 -6.78 -1.84 -1.45
N THR A 48 -8.09 -1.61 -1.34
CA THR A 48 -8.75 -1.26 -0.06
C THR A 48 -10.02 -2.09 0.18
N LEU A 49 -11.12 -1.76 -0.49
CA LEU A 49 -12.43 -2.39 -0.33
C LEU A 49 -12.41 -3.91 -0.57
N HIS A 50 -11.88 -4.37 -1.71
CA HIS A 50 -11.93 -5.79 -2.06
C HIS A 50 -11.13 -6.68 -1.10
N PRO A 51 -9.91 -6.31 -0.67
CA PRO A 51 -9.22 -7.00 0.43
C PRO A 51 -10.03 -7.02 1.73
N ALA A 52 -10.70 -5.91 2.09
CA ALA A 52 -11.51 -5.84 3.30
C ALA A 52 -12.73 -6.78 3.24
N GLN A 53 -13.43 -6.83 2.10
CA GLN A 53 -14.53 -7.76 1.86
C GLN A 53 -14.07 -9.22 1.87
N MET A 54 -12.93 -9.52 1.25
CA MET A 54 -12.34 -10.87 1.26
C MET A 54 -12.07 -11.36 2.69
N LEU A 55 -11.70 -10.45 3.59
CA LEU A 55 -11.44 -10.74 5.00
C LEU A 55 -12.68 -10.61 5.91
N GLY A 56 -13.82 -10.14 5.39
CA GLY A 56 -15.04 -9.90 6.16
C GLY A 56 -14.94 -8.74 7.17
N ILE A 57 -14.11 -7.73 6.87
CA ILE A 57 -13.85 -6.57 7.73
C ILE A 57 -14.23 -5.24 7.09
N GLU A 58 -15.01 -5.26 6.01
CA GLU A 58 -15.43 -4.08 5.24
C GLU A 58 -16.28 -3.07 6.02
N SER A 59 -16.91 -3.53 7.12
CA SER A 59 -17.60 -2.66 8.08
C SER A 59 -16.66 -1.75 8.88
N GLN A 60 -15.37 -2.09 8.94
CA GLN A 60 -14.35 -1.37 9.71
C GLN A 60 -13.22 -0.80 8.84
N LYS A 61 -12.88 -1.46 7.73
CA LYS A 61 -11.71 -1.13 6.89
C LYS A 61 -12.08 -1.07 5.41
N GLY A 62 -11.22 -0.41 4.63
CA GLY A 62 -11.32 -0.40 3.16
C GLY A 62 -12.44 0.49 2.60
N THR A 63 -13.22 1.15 3.46
CA THR A 63 -14.28 2.08 3.10
C THR A 63 -14.12 3.40 3.85
N LEU A 64 -14.57 4.49 3.24
CA LEU A 64 -14.73 5.77 3.91
C LEU A 64 -16.21 5.94 4.28
N ALA A 65 -16.61 5.32 5.39
CA ALA A 65 -17.99 5.27 5.85
C ALA A 65 -18.10 5.59 7.35
N PHE A 66 -19.28 6.05 7.78
CA PHE A 66 -19.54 6.25 9.21
C PHE A 66 -19.42 4.93 9.97
N GLY A 67 -18.69 4.94 11.09
CA GLY A 67 -18.45 3.76 11.91
C GLY A 67 -17.25 2.91 11.49
N ALA A 68 -16.64 3.17 10.32
CA ALA A 68 -15.37 2.59 9.94
C ALA A 68 -14.21 3.26 10.70
N ASP A 69 -13.08 2.56 10.82
CA ASP A 69 -11.88 3.13 11.41
C ASP A 69 -11.36 4.29 10.53
N ALA A 70 -10.89 5.35 11.19
CA ALA A 70 -10.31 6.51 10.53
C ALA A 70 -8.86 6.25 10.07
N ASP A 71 -8.68 5.17 9.28
CA ASP A 71 -7.45 4.83 8.57
C ASP A 71 -7.52 5.40 7.15
N ILE A 72 -6.87 6.54 6.93
CA ILE A 72 -7.09 7.38 5.75
C ILE A 72 -5.76 7.73 5.09
N LEU A 73 -5.71 7.64 3.77
CA LEU A 73 -4.61 8.18 2.96
C LEU A 73 -5.08 9.44 2.26
N ILE A 74 -4.26 10.50 2.33
CA ILE A 74 -4.44 11.69 1.49
C ILE A 74 -3.46 11.54 0.33
N LEU A 75 -4.00 11.50 -0.88
CA LEU A 75 -3.25 11.38 -2.12
C LEU A 75 -3.48 12.63 -2.98
N ASP A 76 -2.52 12.98 -3.83
CA ASP A 76 -2.75 13.95 -4.90
C ASP A 76 -3.42 13.32 -6.13
N ASP A 77 -3.65 14.13 -7.16
CA ASP A 77 -4.29 13.70 -8.39
C ASP A 77 -3.51 12.60 -9.12
N ASP A 78 -2.19 12.53 -8.94
CA ASP A 78 -1.34 11.49 -9.54
C ASP A 78 -1.17 10.26 -8.62
N LEU A 79 -1.92 10.21 -7.52
CA LEU A 79 -1.91 9.16 -6.52
C LEU A 79 -0.57 9.02 -5.78
N PHE A 80 0.17 10.12 -5.62
CA PHE A 80 1.30 10.17 -4.70
C PHE A 80 0.81 10.49 -3.29
N LEU A 81 1.45 9.85 -2.30
CA LEU A 81 1.08 9.96 -0.90
C LEU A 81 1.48 11.32 -0.33
N GLN A 82 0.50 12.02 0.25
CA GLN A 82 0.69 13.32 0.91
C GLN A 82 0.65 13.18 2.43
N ARG A 83 -0.34 12.46 2.97
CA ARG A 83 -0.50 12.21 4.41
C ARG A 83 -1.11 10.84 4.69
N VAL A 84 -0.86 10.31 5.88
CA VAL A 84 -1.41 9.04 6.38
C VAL A 84 -2.05 9.30 7.74
N PHE A 85 -3.22 8.75 7.97
CA PHE A 85 -3.90 8.73 9.27
C PHE A 85 -4.15 7.29 9.68
N ILE A 86 -3.88 6.97 10.95
CA ILE A 86 -4.13 5.66 11.57
C ILE A 86 -4.97 5.89 12.81
N ALA A 87 -6.14 5.25 12.89
CA ALA A 87 -7.13 5.43 13.95
C ALA A 87 -7.41 6.92 14.26
N GLY A 88 -7.52 7.74 13.21
CA GLY A 88 -7.83 9.17 13.30
C GLY A 88 -6.65 10.07 13.70
N LYS A 89 -5.43 9.54 13.83
CA LYS A 89 -4.22 10.32 14.13
C LYS A 89 -3.29 10.33 12.93
N GLU A 90 -2.76 11.49 12.59
CA GLU A 90 -1.76 11.61 11.53
C GLU A 90 -0.49 10.84 11.91
N ALA A 91 -0.01 9.97 11.02
CA ALA A 91 1.23 9.23 11.18
C ALA A 91 2.41 10.12 10.78
N THR A 92 3.24 10.44 11.75
CA THR A 92 4.46 11.25 11.60
C THR A 92 5.67 10.42 12.04
N SER A 93 6.88 10.95 11.83
CA SER A 93 8.11 10.33 12.32
C SER A 93 8.15 10.15 13.84
N ASP A 94 7.40 10.98 14.57
CA ASP A 94 7.47 11.04 16.03
C ASP A 94 6.57 9.99 16.69
N ASN A 95 5.49 9.58 16.02
CA ASN A 95 4.51 8.64 16.55
C ASN A 95 4.45 7.30 15.79
N VAL A 96 5.10 7.20 14.61
CA VAL A 96 5.23 5.96 13.86
C VAL A 96 6.70 5.66 13.58
N LYS A 97 7.19 4.55 14.15
CA LYS A 97 8.54 4.05 13.86
C LYS A 97 8.52 3.22 12.58
N PHE A 98 8.94 3.83 11.47
CA PHE A 98 9.20 3.08 10.25
C PHE A 98 10.56 2.36 10.37
N ASN A 99 10.55 1.03 10.41
CA ASN A 99 11.77 0.24 10.26
C ASN A 99 12.24 0.33 8.80
N ARG A 100 13.06 1.34 8.47
CA ARG A 100 13.87 1.34 7.25
C ARG A 100 15.00 0.31 7.42
N LYS A 101 14.68 -0.97 7.33
CA LYS A 101 15.64 -2.02 7.01
C LYS A 101 15.24 -2.60 5.66
N LEU A 102 15.75 -1.98 4.61
CA LEU A 102 16.01 -2.61 3.33
C LEU A 102 17.48 -2.34 3.02
#